data_AF-A0AAV9FTT2-F1
#
_entry.id   AF-A0AAV9FTT2-F1
#
_cell.length_a   1.000
_cell.length_b   1.000
_cell.length_c   1.000
_cell.angle_alpha   90.00
_cell.angle_beta   90.00
_cell.angle_gamma   90.00
#
_symmetry.space_group_name_H-M   'P 1'
#
loop_
_entity.id
_entity.type
_entity.pdbx_description
1 polymer ?
#
loop_
_entity_poly.entity_id
_entity_poly.type
_entity_poly.pdbx_seq_one_letter_code
_entity_poly.pdbx_strand_id
1 'polypeptide(L)'
;MAKKTPKGKVELSNNLYKNRADLTQAIAQLGEIKRERDRVKSEVDDQISQLTTQLQTDITPLDVKIQHIVSGIRLYVNEHLDDLFPDPEYRTCKLPTGLLKLRKVPASVKTRGTTKLFEKILSENGLLNKFNAWTLKLSGLFLRVKLEFNKDQILSDPLRASKNGIYLNKEIERLYITPSEIDAEIEAVGDAA
;
A
#
# COMPACT_ATOMS: atom_id res chain seq x y z
N MET A 1 -15.69 -14.67 -8.23
CA MET A 1 -15.89 -15.38 -6.95
C MET A 1 -16.97 -14.66 -6.17
N ALA A 2 -18.19 -15.20 -6.15
CA ALA A 2 -19.33 -14.60 -5.47
C ALA A 2 -19.13 -14.67 -3.94
N LYS A 3 -19.33 -13.55 -3.24
CA LYS A 3 -19.32 -13.50 -1.77
C LYS A 3 -20.38 -14.46 -1.24
N LYS A 4 -19.96 -15.56 -0.62
CA LYS A 4 -20.84 -16.46 0.13
C LYS A 4 -21.44 -15.66 1.29
N THR A 5 -22.73 -15.39 1.24
CA THR A 5 -23.47 -14.74 2.32
C THR A 5 -23.41 -15.63 3.58
N PRO A 6 -23.12 -15.09 4.77
CA PRO A 6 -23.04 -15.89 5.99
C PRO A 6 -24.37 -16.62 6.23
N LYS A 7 -24.30 -17.94 6.40
CA LYS A 7 -25.46 -18.80 6.70
C LYS A 7 -25.75 -18.73 8.20
N GLY A 8 -26.83 -18.05 8.56
CA GLY A 8 -27.42 -18.06 9.91
C GLY A 8 -28.22 -16.79 10.16
N LYS A 9 -29.47 -16.91 10.62
CA LYS A 9 -30.20 -15.75 11.16
C LYS A 9 -29.55 -15.43 12.50
N VAL A 10 -28.74 -14.38 12.54
CA VAL A 10 -28.22 -13.83 13.80
C VAL A 10 -29.36 -13.05 14.46
N GLU A 11 -29.74 -13.42 15.68
CA GLU A 11 -30.67 -12.61 16.47
C GLU A 11 -30.00 -11.28 16.84
N LEU A 12 -30.61 -10.18 16.41
CA LEU A 12 -30.10 -8.82 16.66
C LEU A 12 -30.94 -8.18 17.77
N SER A 13 -30.27 -7.56 18.74
CA SER A 13 -30.92 -6.78 19.80
C SER A 13 -31.66 -5.56 19.23
N ASN A 14 -32.70 -5.11 19.92
CA ASN A 14 -33.45 -3.91 19.55
C ASN A 14 -32.60 -2.64 19.86
N ASN A 15 -32.15 -1.92 18.82
CA ASN A 15 -31.18 -0.81 18.92
C ASN A 15 -31.83 0.57 19.17
N LEU A 16 -33.00 0.61 19.80
CA LEU A 16 -33.68 1.86 20.18
C LEU A 16 -33.28 2.29 21.59
N TYR A 17 -32.14 2.98 21.70
CA TYR A 17 -31.63 3.50 22.97
C TYR A 17 -32.40 4.76 23.38
N LYS A 18 -32.99 4.78 24.58
CA LYS A 18 -33.88 5.87 25.03
C LYS A 18 -33.19 6.88 25.92
N ASN A 19 -32.18 6.43 26.67
CA ASN A 19 -31.45 7.27 27.61
C ASN A 19 -29.95 7.03 27.50
N ARG A 20 -29.17 7.88 28.17
CA ARG A 20 -27.70 7.80 28.15
C ARG A 20 -27.16 6.49 28.75
N ALA A 21 -27.84 5.89 29.73
CA ALA A 21 -27.41 4.63 30.33
C ALA A 21 -27.55 3.47 29.32
N ASP A 22 -28.65 3.42 28.56
CA ASP A 22 -28.84 2.44 27.49
C ASP A 22 -27.74 2.54 26.43
N LEU A 23 -27.39 3.77 26.04
CA LEU A 23 -26.31 4.02 25.08
C LEU A 23 -24.94 3.61 25.63
N THR A 24 -24.66 3.89 26.90
CA THR A 24 -23.42 3.44 27.57
C THR A 24 -23.31 1.92 27.58
N GLN A 25 -24.41 1.23 27.88
CA GLN A 25 -24.44 -0.23 27.87
C GLN A 25 -24.23 -0.79 26.45
N ALA A 26 -24.81 -0.15 25.43
CA ALA A 26 -24.60 -0.54 24.04
C ALA A 26 -23.15 -0.35 23.58
N ILE A 27 -22.49 0.72 24.02
CA ILE A 27 -21.06 0.95 23.74
C ILE A 27 -20.19 -0.11 24.45
N ALA A 28 -20.54 -0.52 25.67
CA ALA A 28 -19.85 -1.60 26.37
C ALA A 28 -20.00 -2.94 25.63
N GLN A 29 -21.23 -3.29 25.23
CA GLN A 29 -21.50 -4.49 24.43
C GLN A 29 -20.77 -4.47 23.08
N LEU A 30 -20.70 -3.30 22.42
CA LEU A 30 -19.91 -3.12 21.20
C LEU A 30 -18.42 -3.45 21.44
N GLY A 31 -17.87 -3.03 22.58
CA GLY A 31 -16.50 -3.36 22.98
C GLY A 31 -16.28 -4.86 23.18
N GLU A 32 -17.19 -5.53 23.87
CA GLU A 32 -17.12 -6.98 24.11
C GLU A 32 -17.19 -7.78 22.79
N ILE A 33 -18.16 -7.46 21.93
CA ILE A 33 -18.31 -8.12 20.63
C ILE A 33 -17.09 -7.84 19.73
N LYS A 34 -16.54 -6.61 19.78
CA LYS A 34 -15.31 -6.27 19.05
C LYS A 34 -14.15 -7.15 19.49
N ARG A 35 -13.94 -7.33 20.81
CA ARG A 35 -12.88 -8.18 21.36
C ARG A 35 -13.05 -9.64 20.96
N GLU A 36 -14.26 -10.18 21.05
CA GLU A 36 -14.50 -11.57 20.65
C GLU A 36 -14.24 -11.77 19.15
N ARG A 37 -14.67 -10.82 18.32
CA ARG A 37 -14.35 -10.83 16.88
C ARG A 37 -12.85 -10.74 16.64
N ASP A 38 -12.12 -9.90 17.37
CA ASP A 38 -10.68 -9.76 17.21
C ASP A 38 -9.93 -11.01 17.67
N ARG A 39 -10.43 -11.72 18.70
CA ARG A 39 -9.90 -13.02 19.13
C ARG A 39 -10.06 -14.08 18.04
N VAL A 40 -11.26 -14.26 17.50
CA VAL A 40 -11.53 -15.19 16.39
C VAL A 40 -10.69 -14.83 15.17
N LYS A 41 -10.55 -13.53 14.88
CA LYS A 41 -9.72 -13.05 13.77
C LYS A 41 -8.24 -13.39 13.99
N SER A 42 -7.72 -13.19 15.19
CA SER A 42 -6.32 -13.50 15.52
C SER A 42 -6.00 -14.98 15.28
N GLU A 43 -6.88 -15.88 15.71
CA GLU A 43 -6.70 -17.32 15.51
C GLU A 43 -6.67 -17.69 14.02
N VAL A 44 -7.52 -17.06 13.20
CA VAL A 44 -7.53 -17.27 11.74
C VAL A 44 -6.30 -16.63 11.08
N ASP A 45 -5.88 -15.45 11.51
CA ASP A 45 -4.68 -14.78 10.98
C ASP A 45 -3.42 -15.63 11.25
N ASP A 46 -3.33 -16.31 12.40
CA ASP A 46 -2.27 -17.28 12.70
C ASP A 46 -2.30 -18.48 11.75
N GLN A 47 -3.49 -19.04 11.47
CA GLN A 47 -3.66 -20.12 10.50
C GLN A 47 -3.29 -19.68 9.07
N ILE A 48 -3.67 -18.46 8.66
CA ILE A 48 -3.29 -17.89 7.37
C ILE A 48 -1.78 -17.75 7.29
N SER A 49 -1.12 -17.29 8.36
CA SER A 49 0.33 -17.17 8.43
C SER A 49 1.02 -18.53 8.24
N GLN A 50 0.54 -19.56 8.93
CA GLN A 50 1.03 -20.93 8.79
C GLN A 50 0.85 -21.47 7.37
N LEU A 51 -0.36 -21.34 6.79
CA LEU A 51 -0.65 -21.79 5.43
C LEU A 51 0.17 -21.03 4.39
N THR A 52 0.37 -19.72 4.56
CA THR A 52 1.19 -18.90 3.67
C THR A 52 2.66 -19.32 3.73
N THR A 53 3.15 -19.64 4.93
CA THR A 53 4.53 -20.12 5.14
C THR A 53 4.74 -21.49 4.51
N GLN A 54 3.78 -22.42 4.67
CA GLN A 54 3.80 -23.73 4.01
C GLN A 54 3.77 -23.59 2.48
N LEU A 55 2.85 -22.78 1.95
CA LEU A 55 2.76 -22.52 0.51
C LEU A 55 4.05 -21.93 -0.04
N GLN A 56 4.65 -20.96 0.66
CA GLN A 56 5.93 -20.39 0.25
C GLN A 56 7.05 -21.44 0.27
N THR A 57 7.05 -22.34 1.24
CA THR A 57 8.03 -23.43 1.36
C THR A 57 7.92 -24.40 0.17
N ASP A 58 6.69 -24.72 -0.24
CA ASP A 58 6.44 -25.64 -1.36
C ASP A 58 6.70 -25.00 -2.74
N ILE A 59 6.37 -23.71 -2.89
CA ILE A 59 6.53 -22.99 -4.16
C ILE A 59 7.98 -22.60 -4.41
N THR A 60 8.73 -22.20 -3.37
CA THR A 60 10.10 -21.68 -3.55
C THR A 60 11.02 -22.61 -4.36
N PRO A 61 11.07 -23.94 -4.11
CA PRO A 61 11.86 -24.86 -4.93
C PRO A 61 11.39 -24.95 -6.39
N LEU A 62 10.08 -24.86 -6.63
CA LEU A 62 9.51 -24.87 -7.98
C LEU A 62 9.89 -23.60 -8.74
N ASP A 63 9.79 -22.44 -8.08
CA ASP A 63 10.22 -21.16 -8.64
C ASP A 63 11.69 -21.17 -9.00
N VAL A 64 12.56 -21.70 -8.13
CA VAL A 64 14.00 -21.83 -8.42
C VAL A 64 14.25 -22.73 -9.64
N LYS A 65 13.55 -23.88 -9.75
CA LYS A 65 13.64 -24.76 -10.93
C LYS A 65 13.18 -24.04 -12.20
N ILE A 66 12.05 -23.33 -12.14
CA ILE A 66 11.53 -22.55 -13.27
C ILE A 66 12.53 -21.49 -13.69
N GLN A 67 13.08 -20.70 -12.75
CA GLN A 67 14.07 -19.65 -13.05
C GLN A 67 15.34 -20.22 -13.68
N HIS A 68 15.80 -21.38 -13.20
CA HIS A 68 16.97 -22.04 -13.78
C HIS A 68 16.71 -22.45 -15.24
N ILE A 69 15.57 -23.10 -15.52
CA ILE A 69 15.18 -23.50 -16.87
C ILE A 69 15.01 -22.26 -17.78
N VAL A 70 14.30 -21.24 -17.31
CA VAL A 70 14.09 -19.99 -18.05
C VAL A 70 15.41 -19.30 -18.37
N SER A 71 16.37 -19.31 -17.45
CA SER A 71 17.70 -18.76 -17.68
C SER A 71 18.46 -19.51 -18.78
N GLY A 72 18.37 -20.84 -18.80
CA GLY A 72 18.94 -21.67 -19.88
C GLY A 72 18.30 -21.39 -21.23
N ILE A 73 16.96 -21.30 -21.29
CA ILE A 73 16.22 -20.93 -22.51
C ILE A 73 16.68 -19.55 -23.00
N ARG A 74 16.81 -18.57 -22.10
CA ARG A 74 17.24 -17.22 -22.45
C ARG A 74 18.67 -17.18 -22.99
N LEU A 75 19.59 -17.93 -22.38
CA LEU A 75 20.97 -18.02 -22.86
C LEU A 75 21.01 -18.53 -24.30
N TYR A 76 20.34 -19.65 -24.56
CA TYR A 76 20.27 -20.25 -25.89
C TYR A 76 19.63 -19.31 -26.92
N VAL A 77 18.51 -18.66 -26.56
CA VAL A 77 17.82 -17.71 -27.43
C VAL A 77 18.72 -16.52 -27.79
N ASN A 78 19.51 -16.01 -26.83
CA ASN A 78 20.42 -14.89 -27.09
C ASN A 78 21.56 -15.27 -28.07
N GLU A 79 22.06 -16.50 -27.99
CA GLU A 79 23.13 -17.00 -28.88
C GLU A 79 22.62 -17.29 -30.30
N HIS A 80 21.35 -17.67 -30.44
CA HIS A 80 20.73 -18.06 -31.72
C HIS A 80 19.59 -17.12 -32.13
N LEU A 81 19.74 -15.83 -31.82
CA LEU A 81 18.70 -14.83 -32.04
C LEU A 81 18.27 -14.74 -33.51
N ASP A 82 19.23 -14.72 -34.42
CA ASP A 82 18.99 -14.56 -35.86
C ASP A 82 18.35 -15.82 -36.47
N ASP A 83 18.70 -17.01 -35.97
CA ASP A 83 18.14 -18.29 -36.41
C ASP A 83 16.68 -18.47 -35.96
N LEU A 84 16.38 -18.06 -34.72
CA LEU A 84 15.06 -18.23 -34.12
C LEU A 84 14.10 -17.09 -34.50
N PHE A 85 14.62 -15.90 -34.79
CA PHE A 85 13.86 -14.71 -35.17
C PHE A 85 14.48 -14.04 -36.40
N PRO A 86 14.42 -14.69 -37.58
CA PRO A 86 15.02 -14.17 -38.81
C PRO A 86 14.32 -12.90 -39.33
N ASP A 87 13.05 -12.71 -38.97
CA ASP A 87 12.27 -11.54 -39.35
C ASP A 87 12.27 -10.48 -38.22
N PRO A 88 12.80 -9.27 -38.47
CA PRO A 88 12.87 -8.19 -37.49
C PRO A 88 11.50 -7.63 -37.08
N GLU A 89 10.46 -7.78 -37.92
CA GLU A 89 9.09 -7.31 -37.71
C GLU A 89 8.23 -8.38 -36.99
N TYR A 90 8.50 -9.67 -37.25
CA TYR A 90 7.79 -10.79 -36.63
C TYR A 90 8.64 -11.54 -35.60
N ARG A 91 8.77 -10.95 -34.40
CA ARG A 91 9.54 -11.57 -33.30
C ARG A 91 8.78 -12.64 -32.52
N THR A 92 8.22 -13.63 -33.23
CA THR A 92 7.54 -14.79 -32.64
C THR A 92 8.04 -16.08 -33.27
N CYS A 93 8.55 -17.01 -32.46
CA CYS A 93 9.01 -18.33 -32.87
C CYS A 93 8.06 -19.39 -32.30
N LYS A 94 7.44 -20.20 -33.18
CA LYS A 94 6.55 -21.31 -32.77
C LYS A 94 7.36 -22.59 -32.61
N LEU A 95 7.22 -23.25 -31.47
CA LEU A 95 7.80 -24.55 -31.20
C LEU A 95 6.67 -25.60 -31.10
N PRO A 96 6.96 -26.90 -31.28
CA PRO A 96 5.94 -27.94 -31.14
C PRO A 96 5.25 -27.96 -29.76
N THR A 97 5.98 -27.58 -28.71
CA THR A 97 5.54 -27.62 -27.31
C THR A 97 5.14 -26.25 -26.76
N GLY A 98 5.32 -25.17 -27.52
CA GLY A 98 5.14 -23.82 -27.00
C GLY A 98 5.53 -22.74 -27.97
N LEU A 99 5.71 -21.52 -27.47
CA LEU A 99 5.91 -20.38 -28.34
C LEU A 99 6.74 -19.30 -27.64
N LEU A 100 7.77 -18.82 -28.32
CA LEU A 100 8.65 -17.76 -27.86
C LEU A 100 8.24 -16.44 -28.52
N LYS A 101 8.07 -15.38 -27.74
CA LYS A 101 7.79 -14.03 -28.24
C LYS A 101 8.78 -13.05 -27.64
N LEU A 102 9.41 -12.24 -28.50
CA LEU A 102 10.12 -11.05 -28.03
C LEU A 102 9.18 -9.85 -28.19
N ARG A 103 8.95 -9.13 -27.10
CA ARG A 103 8.11 -7.93 -27.07
C ARG A 103 8.92 -6.75 -26.55
N LYS A 104 8.75 -5.59 -27.19
CA LYS A 104 9.24 -4.32 -26.64
C LYS A 104 8.26 -3.88 -25.55
N VAL A 105 8.76 -3.73 -24.32
CA VAL A 105 7.99 -3.13 -23.22
C VAL A 105 8.32 -1.63 -23.21
N PRO A 106 7.32 -0.73 -23.21
CA PRO A 106 7.57 0.71 -23.16
C PRO A 106 8.23 1.11 -21.84
N ALA A 107 9.01 2.19 -21.85
CA ALA A 107 9.66 2.71 -20.64
C ALA A 107 8.61 3.15 -19.59
N SER A 108 8.89 2.91 -18.31
CA SER A 108 8.05 3.31 -17.17
C SER A 108 8.88 4.00 -16.09
N VAL A 109 8.32 5.05 -15.47
CA VAL A 109 8.99 5.84 -14.42
C VAL A 109 8.27 5.64 -13.09
N LYS A 110 8.99 5.19 -12.06
CA LYS A 110 8.51 5.17 -10.67
C LYS A 110 8.99 6.43 -9.95
N THR A 111 8.06 7.29 -9.53
CA THR A 111 8.37 8.50 -8.74
C THR A 111 8.21 8.22 -7.25
N ARG A 112 9.32 8.21 -6.50
CA ARG A 112 9.32 8.30 -5.04
C ARG A 112 9.43 9.79 -4.71
N GLY A 113 8.42 10.40 -4.09
CA GLY A 113 8.42 11.83 -3.72
C GLY A 113 9.54 12.13 -2.72
N THR A 114 10.74 12.39 -3.26
CA THR A 114 11.99 12.52 -2.51
C THR A 114 12.29 14.01 -2.39
N THR A 115 12.94 14.44 -1.32
CA THR A 115 13.45 15.82 -1.15
C THR A 115 14.15 16.35 -2.41
N LYS A 116 14.94 15.49 -3.08
CA LYS A 116 15.60 15.76 -4.37
C LYS A 116 14.65 16.15 -5.51
N LEU A 117 13.43 15.62 -5.54
CA LEU A 117 12.43 15.97 -6.55
C LEU A 117 11.89 17.37 -6.31
N PHE A 118 11.65 17.75 -5.05
CA PHE A 118 11.26 19.10 -4.68
C PHE A 118 12.37 20.10 -4.97
N GLU A 119 13.62 19.77 -4.65
CA GLU A 119 14.79 20.60 -5.00
C GLU A 119 14.87 20.81 -6.51
N LYS A 120 14.65 19.77 -7.30
CA LYS A 120 14.62 19.84 -8.77
C LYS A 120 13.47 20.72 -9.30
N ILE A 121 12.26 20.54 -8.81
CA ILE A 121 11.10 21.36 -9.22
C ILE A 121 11.33 22.82 -8.84
N LEU A 122 11.85 23.08 -7.63
CA LEU A 122 12.15 24.42 -7.16
C LEU A 122 13.31 25.06 -7.93
N SER A 123 14.32 24.28 -8.35
CA SER A 123 15.43 24.80 -9.15
C SER A 123 15.02 25.10 -10.59
N GLU A 124 14.25 24.22 -11.23
CA GLU A 124 13.72 24.39 -12.60
C GLU A 124 12.82 25.62 -12.72
N ASN A 125 12.07 25.94 -11.65
CA ASN A 125 11.24 27.15 -11.61
C ASN A 125 12.00 28.39 -11.07
N GLY A 126 13.31 28.28 -10.77
CA GLY A 126 14.15 29.38 -10.29
C GLY A 126 13.81 29.86 -8.87
N LEU A 127 13.11 29.05 -8.08
CA LEU A 127 12.58 29.40 -6.76
C LEU A 127 13.41 28.86 -5.60
N LEU A 128 14.32 27.91 -5.85
CA LEU A 128 15.13 27.25 -4.81
C LEU A 128 15.96 28.24 -3.99
N ASN A 129 16.70 29.14 -4.65
CA ASN A 129 17.56 30.12 -3.99
C ASN A 129 16.75 31.13 -3.16
N LYS A 130 15.59 31.55 -3.66
CA LYS A 130 14.69 32.46 -2.95
C LYS A 130 14.08 31.80 -1.71
N PHE A 131 13.68 30.54 -1.84
CA PHE A 131 13.12 29.75 -0.74
C PHE A 131 14.15 29.51 0.38
N ASN A 132 15.39 29.16 0.02
CA ASN A 132 16.46 28.93 0.99
C ASN A 132 16.88 30.22 1.73
N ALA A 133 17.04 31.33 1.00
CA ALA A 133 17.38 32.63 1.60
C ALA A 133 16.31 33.13 2.57
N TRP A 134 15.04 32.90 2.25
CA TRP A 134 13.92 33.26 3.10
C TRP A 134 13.84 32.35 4.35
N THR A 135 14.00 31.04 4.17
CA THR A 135 14.01 30.06 5.27
C THR A 135 15.12 30.37 6.28
N LEU A 136 16.32 30.71 5.81
CA LEU A 136 17.47 31.05 6.66
C LEU A 136 17.20 32.27 7.57
N LYS A 137 16.57 33.32 7.02
CA LYS A 137 16.21 34.52 7.79
C LYS A 137 15.17 34.23 8.87
N LEU A 138 14.23 33.33 8.60
CA LEU A 138 13.20 32.94 9.57
C LEU A 138 13.75 32.00 10.65
N SER A 139 14.63 31.07 10.28
CA SER A 139 15.29 30.19 11.24
C SER A 139 16.21 30.93 12.21
N GLY A 140 16.81 32.06 11.80
CA GLY A 140 17.54 32.96 12.68
C GLY A 140 16.68 33.64 13.77
N LEU A 141 15.35 33.55 13.66
CA LEU A 141 14.38 34.02 14.65
C LEU A 141 13.66 32.84 15.33
N PHE A 142 14.27 31.64 15.29
CA PHE A 142 13.74 30.38 15.83
C PHE A 142 12.45 29.88 15.15
N LEU A 143 12.16 30.35 13.92
CA LEU A 143 10.96 29.93 13.17
C LEU A 143 11.29 28.79 12.20
N ARG A 144 10.48 27.72 12.22
CA ARG A 144 10.59 26.56 11.32
C ARG A 144 9.68 26.72 10.10
N VAL A 145 10.25 26.59 8.90
CA VAL A 145 9.49 26.56 7.63
C VAL A 145 9.28 25.12 7.20
N LYS A 146 8.03 24.72 6.96
CA LYS A 146 7.65 23.40 6.44
C LYS A 146 6.98 23.59 5.08
N LEU A 147 7.47 22.90 4.06
CA LEU A 147 6.84 22.85 2.74
C LEU A 147 5.80 21.75 2.72
N GLU A 148 4.56 22.13 2.49
CA GLU A 148 3.45 21.21 2.31
C GLU A 148 2.63 21.64 1.11
N PHE A 149 1.95 20.68 0.48
CA PHE A 149 0.99 21.01 -0.56
C PHE A 149 -0.21 21.72 0.06
N ASN A 150 -0.52 22.92 -0.45
CA ASN A 150 -1.71 23.66 -0.05
C ASN A 150 -2.94 22.98 -0.67
N LYS A 151 -3.64 22.17 0.14
CA LYS A 151 -4.79 21.38 -0.28
C LYS A 151 -5.95 22.25 -0.76
N ASP A 152 -6.14 23.44 -0.19
CA ASP A 152 -7.22 24.35 -0.56
C ASP A 152 -7.01 24.94 -1.96
N GLN A 153 -5.76 25.27 -2.31
CA GLN A 153 -5.41 25.70 -3.66
C GLN A 153 -5.47 24.57 -4.69
N ILE A 154 -5.19 23.34 -4.26
CA ILE A 154 -5.35 22.15 -5.10
C ILE A 154 -6.84 21.90 -5.36
N LEU A 155 -7.70 22.08 -4.36
CA LEU A 155 -9.15 21.97 -4.49
C LEU A 155 -9.74 23.09 -5.37
N SER A 156 -9.15 24.28 -5.37
CA SER A 156 -9.63 25.42 -6.17
C SER A 156 -9.19 25.37 -7.64
N ASP A 157 -8.02 24.81 -7.96
CA ASP A 157 -7.57 24.53 -9.35
C ASP A 157 -7.11 23.07 -9.53
N PRO A 158 -8.06 22.14 -9.70
CA PRO A 158 -7.79 20.71 -9.83
C PRO A 158 -6.97 20.36 -11.07
N LEU A 159 -7.05 21.17 -12.14
CA LEU A 159 -6.40 20.91 -13.42
C LEU A 159 -4.90 21.19 -13.35
N ARG A 160 -4.51 22.27 -12.67
CA ARG A 160 -3.10 22.61 -12.45
C ARG A 160 -2.44 21.73 -11.41
N ALA A 161 -3.19 21.31 -10.39
CA ALA A 161 -2.77 20.27 -9.46
C ALA A 161 -2.49 18.94 -10.18
N SER A 162 -3.36 18.56 -11.12
CA SER A 162 -3.20 17.34 -11.93
C SER A 162 -1.95 17.40 -12.82
N LYS A 163 -1.62 18.57 -13.42
CA LYS A 163 -0.38 18.77 -14.21
C LYS A 163 0.90 18.61 -13.38
N ASN A 164 0.81 18.87 -12.08
CA ASN A 164 1.89 18.64 -11.12
C ASN A 164 1.77 17.28 -10.40
N GLY A 165 0.84 16.41 -10.83
CA GLY A 165 0.70 15.03 -10.38
C GLY A 165 -0.12 14.80 -9.10
N ILE A 166 -1.07 15.67 -8.76
CA ILE A 166 -1.85 15.61 -7.50
C ILE A 166 -3.34 15.34 -7.77
N TYR A 167 -3.95 14.41 -7.02
CA TYR A 167 -5.35 13.95 -7.17
C TYR A 167 -6.20 14.20 -5.91
N LEU A 168 -7.52 14.42 -6.06
CA LEU A 168 -8.46 14.89 -5.03
C LEU A 168 -9.58 13.87 -4.72
N ASN A 169 -10.10 13.89 -3.48
CA ASN A 169 -11.20 13.03 -3.02
C ASN A 169 -12.30 13.88 -2.35
N LYS A 170 -13.58 13.48 -2.41
CA LYS A 170 -14.75 14.31 -1.97
C LYS A 170 -15.01 14.27 -0.45
N GLU A 171 -15.60 15.33 0.11
CA GLU A 171 -15.89 15.50 1.56
C GLU A 171 -17.14 14.74 2.04
N ILE A 172 -17.04 14.08 3.21
CA ILE A 172 -18.12 13.31 3.86
C ILE A 172 -17.90 13.33 5.40
N GLU A 173 -18.94 13.63 6.19
CA GLU A 173 -18.91 13.54 7.66
C GLU A 173 -18.95 12.10 8.18
N ARG A 174 -18.20 11.80 9.26
CA ARG A 174 -18.08 10.44 9.83
C ARG A 174 -18.15 10.45 11.35
N LEU A 175 -19.01 9.60 11.90
CA LEU A 175 -19.11 9.30 13.33
C LEU A 175 -18.07 8.23 13.71
N TYR A 176 -17.33 8.45 14.80
CA TYR A 176 -16.35 7.51 15.37
C TYR A 176 -16.77 7.11 16.79
N ILE A 177 -16.81 5.81 17.08
CA ILE A 177 -17.17 5.25 18.39
C ILE A 177 -16.03 4.35 18.85
N THR A 178 -15.44 4.64 20.01
CA THR A 178 -14.34 3.87 20.61
C THR A 178 -14.75 3.38 22.00
N PRO A 179 -15.01 2.08 22.20
CA PRO A 179 -15.25 1.50 23.52
C PRO A 179 -14.01 1.57 24.42
N SER A 180 -14.18 1.59 25.74
CA SER A 180 -13.07 1.63 26.71
C SER A 180 -12.29 0.32 26.72
N GLU A 181 -10.96 0.39 26.53
CA GLU A 181 -10.02 -0.72 26.61
C GLU A 181 -9.21 -0.64 27.92
N ILE A 182 -8.86 -1.80 28.51
CA ILE A 182 -8.00 -1.86 29.70
C ILE A 182 -6.58 -2.03 29.17
N ASP A 183 -5.78 -0.97 29.20
CA ASP A 183 -4.36 -1.03 28.90
C ASP A 183 -3.64 -1.49 30.16
N ALA A 184 -3.08 -2.71 30.14
CA ALA A 184 -2.19 -3.16 31.20
C ALA A 184 -0.82 -2.50 31.00
N GLU A 185 -0.45 -1.58 31.89
CA GLU A 185 0.91 -1.05 31.94
C GLU A 185 1.85 -2.17 32.40
N ILE A 186 2.76 -2.59 31.52
CA ILE A 186 3.79 -3.59 31.82
C ILE A 186 5.08 -2.83 32.16
N GLU A 187 5.52 -2.91 33.42
CA GLU A 187 6.81 -2.38 33.86
C GLU A 187 7.94 -3.28 33.32
N ALA A 188 8.86 -2.70 32.53
CA ALA A 188 10.04 -3.41 32.08
C ALA A 188 11.06 -3.49 33.23
N VAL A 189 10.98 -4.52 34.06
CA VAL A 189 12.05 -4.83 35.02
C VAL A 189 13.24 -5.37 34.22
N GLY A 190 14.29 -4.56 34.11
CA GLY A 190 15.56 -4.96 33.52
C GLY A 190 16.35 -5.82 34.50
N ASP A 191 16.21 -7.14 34.41
CA ASP A 191 17.16 -8.03 35.06
C ASP A 191 18.46 -8.07 34.25
N ALA A 192 19.45 -7.38 34.79
CA ALA A 192 20.85 -7.52 34.45
C ALA A 192 21.44 -8.69 35.24
N ALA A 193 21.84 -9.76 34.55
CA ALA A 193 22.99 -10.62 34.86
C ALA A 193 23.29 -11.54 33.68
#